data_AF-A0A955XC22-F1
#
_entry.id   AF-A0A955XC22-F1
#
_cell.length_a   1.000
_cell.length_b   1.000
_cell.length_c   1.000
_cell.angle_alpha   90.00
_cell.angle_beta   90.00
_cell.angle_gamma   90.00
#
_symmetry.space_group_name_H-M   'P 1'
#
loop_
_entity.id
_entity.type
_entity.pdbx_description
1 polymer ?
#
loop_
_entity_poly.entity_id
_entity_poly.type
_entity_poly.pdbx_seq_one_letter_code
_entity_poly.pdbx_strand_id
1 'polypeptide(L)'
;RLDAAAAVVDGILAKHPDAPQARLLSGHVAAARGRWSEAADAYLASVQADPEGLEEPRLIRSVLELLKVEPRQGAPLLKWVAEQADYDAVPLLVAVAEDGPQPAQKRQAFEGLERLESTDRLELPGYLVQELSKSRNRSCKIRRWYVERLLALDDEAARTAARDEMKRKDDLLGIIPQSSCMQDLLRKSE
;
A
#
# COMPACT_ATOMS: atom_id res chain seq x y z
N ARG A 1 -9.41 21.26 23.65
CA ARG A 1 -8.16 21.72 22.99
C ARG A 1 -8.23 21.60 21.46
N LEU A 2 -8.91 20.58 20.90
CA LEU A 2 -9.06 20.42 19.45
C LEU A 2 -9.81 21.59 18.77
N ASP A 3 -10.74 22.25 19.47
CA ASP A 3 -11.48 23.41 18.92
C ASP A 3 -10.61 24.64 18.71
N ALA A 4 -9.68 24.90 19.64
CA ALA A 4 -8.69 25.95 19.46
C ALA A 4 -7.73 25.63 18.31
N ALA A 5 -7.32 24.37 18.17
CA ALA A 5 -6.46 23.95 17.07
C ALA A 5 -7.17 24.11 15.71
N ALA A 6 -8.44 23.71 15.62
CA ALA A 6 -9.24 23.91 14.41
C ALA A 6 -9.35 25.39 14.06
N ALA A 7 -9.71 26.26 15.01
CA ALA A 7 -9.85 27.70 14.76
C ALA A 7 -8.54 28.34 14.25
N VAL A 8 -7.39 27.89 14.76
CA VAL A 8 -6.08 28.35 14.28
C VAL A 8 -5.84 27.89 12.84
N VAL A 9 -6.08 26.61 12.54
CA VAL A 9 -5.90 26.05 11.19
C VAL A 9 -6.84 26.73 10.19
N ASP A 10 -8.11 26.91 10.54
CA ASP A 10 -9.10 27.60 9.72
C ASP A 10 -8.67 29.05 9.42
N GLY A 11 -8.11 29.74 10.41
CA GLY A 11 -7.56 31.09 10.24
C GLY A 11 -6.35 31.15 9.30
N ILE A 12 -5.53 30.11 9.26
CA ILE A 12 -4.41 30.00 8.31
C ILE A 12 -4.94 29.73 6.91
N LEU A 13 -5.82 28.73 6.75
CA LEU A 13 -6.40 28.35 5.46
C LEU A 13 -7.26 29.47 4.84
N ALA A 14 -7.90 30.31 5.65
CA ALA A 14 -8.62 31.48 5.17
C ALA A 14 -7.70 32.53 4.50
N LYS A 15 -6.44 32.63 4.93
CA LYS A 15 -5.45 33.57 4.39
C LYS A 15 -4.55 32.93 3.34
N HIS A 16 -4.28 31.65 3.49
CA HIS A 16 -3.39 30.85 2.67
C HIS A 16 -4.07 29.52 2.34
N PRO A 17 -5.06 29.52 1.42
CA PRO A 17 -5.85 28.33 1.11
C PRO A 17 -5.01 27.17 0.59
N ASP A 18 -3.86 27.48 -0.02
CA ASP A 18 -2.95 26.52 -0.63
C ASP A 18 -1.78 26.10 0.26
N ALA A 19 -1.75 26.50 1.54
CA ALA A 19 -0.67 26.11 2.45
C ALA A 19 -0.74 24.60 2.78
N PRO A 20 0.19 23.78 2.28
CA PRO A 20 0.13 22.32 2.45
C PRO A 20 0.25 21.93 3.92
N GLN A 21 1.14 22.59 4.68
CA GLN A 21 1.30 22.32 6.11
C GLN A 21 0.02 22.64 6.90
N ALA A 22 -0.77 23.64 6.48
CA ALA A 22 -2.05 23.95 7.11
C ALA A 22 -3.10 22.87 6.80
N ARG A 23 -3.10 22.32 5.57
CA ARG A 23 -3.95 21.17 5.20
C ARG A 23 -3.55 19.92 5.97
N LEU A 24 -2.26 19.64 6.13
CA LEU A 24 -1.76 18.55 6.97
C LEU A 24 -2.26 18.67 8.42
N LEU A 25 -2.13 19.86 9.00
CA LEU A 25 -2.63 20.13 10.36
C LEU A 25 -4.16 19.98 10.45
N SER A 26 -4.90 20.41 9.43
CA SER A 26 -6.35 20.19 9.34
C SER A 26 -6.67 18.69 9.39
N GLY A 27 -5.93 17.88 8.62
CA GLY A 27 -6.06 16.43 8.61
C GLY A 27 -5.81 15.82 10.00
N HIS A 28 -4.73 16.23 10.67
CA HIS A 28 -4.43 15.79 12.03
C HIS A 28 -5.55 16.15 13.03
N VAL A 29 -6.09 17.37 12.96
CA VAL A 29 -7.20 17.81 13.82
C VAL A 29 -8.48 17.03 13.52
N ALA A 30 -8.78 16.76 12.25
CA ALA A 30 -9.92 15.96 11.84
C ALA A 30 -9.82 14.51 12.32
N ALA A 31 -8.66 13.87 12.12
CA ALA A 31 -8.37 12.52 12.60
C ALA A 31 -8.50 12.43 14.13
N ALA A 32 -7.94 13.39 14.87
CA ALA A 32 -8.06 13.45 16.33
C ALA A 32 -9.50 13.61 16.83
N ARG A 33 -10.41 14.11 15.98
CA ARG A 33 -11.86 14.20 16.24
C ARG A 33 -12.65 12.98 15.73
N GLY A 34 -11.98 11.97 15.16
CA GLY A 34 -12.63 10.82 14.53
C GLY A 34 -13.33 11.14 13.22
N ARG A 35 -13.07 12.32 12.63
CA ARG A 35 -13.64 12.77 11.35
C ARG A 35 -12.74 12.33 10.21
N TRP A 36 -12.67 11.02 10.01
CA TRP A 36 -11.71 10.39 9.11
C TRP A 36 -11.87 10.79 7.65
N SER A 37 -13.09 11.10 7.19
CA SER A 37 -13.33 11.50 5.80
C SER A 37 -12.68 12.85 5.54
N GLU A 38 -12.90 13.82 6.44
CA GLU A 38 -12.25 15.13 6.38
C GLU A 38 -10.74 15.01 6.52
N ALA A 39 -10.26 14.06 7.35
CA ALA A 39 -8.83 13.81 7.48
C ALA A 39 -8.21 13.29 6.18
N ALA A 40 -8.87 12.35 5.52
CA ALA A 40 -8.43 11.80 4.24
C ALA A 40 -8.34 12.88 3.16
N ASP A 41 -9.37 13.72 3.04
CA ASP A 41 -9.42 14.81 2.07
C ASP A 41 -8.30 15.84 2.33
N ALA A 42 -8.09 16.20 3.61
CA ALA A 42 -7.06 17.15 3.99
C ALA A 42 -5.63 16.62 3.79
N TYR A 43 -5.38 15.34 4.11
CA TYR A 43 -4.09 14.71 3.82
C TYR A 43 -3.84 14.63 2.32
N LEU A 44 -4.84 14.22 1.53
CA LEU A 44 -4.71 14.16 0.07
C LEU A 44 -4.40 15.53 -0.52
N ALA A 45 -5.13 16.56 -0.10
CA ALA A 45 -4.90 17.93 -0.57
C ALA A 45 -3.54 18.50 -0.11
N SER A 46 -3.02 18.05 1.04
CA SER A 46 -1.67 18.39 1.49
C SER A 46 -0.61 17.77 0.58
N VAL A 47 -0.67 16.45 0.35
CA VAL A 47 0.37 15.73 -0.43
C VAL A 47 0.33 16.08 -1.91
N GLN A 48 -0.83 16.47 -2.44
CA GLN A 48 -0.94 16.98 -3.81
C GLN A 48 -0.31 18.35 -3.99
N ALA A 49 -0.34 19.19 -2.96
CA ALA A 49 0.25 20.52 -2.99
C ALA A 49 1.75 20.51 -2.68
N ASP A 50 2.21 19.56 -1.86
CA ASP A 50 3.60 19.39 -1.46
C ASP A 50 3.92 17.90 -1.26
N PRO A 51 4.37 17.22 -2.33
CA PRO A 51 4.75 15.81 -2.27
C PRO A 51 5.97 15.53 -1.37
N GLU A 52 6.87 16.49 -1.17
CA GLU A 52 8.05 16.34 -0.30
C GLU A 52 7.62 16.07 1.16
N GLY A 53 6.43 16.53 1.54
CA GLY A 53 5.82 16.23 2.84
C GLY A 53 5.58 14.74 3.10
N LEU A 54 5.59 13.87 2.08
CA LEU A 54 5.43 12.42 2.20
C LEU A 54 6.57 11.73 2.96
N GLU A 55 7.72 12.39 3.10
CA GLU A 55 8.83 11.91 3.93
C GLU A 55 8.60 12.13 5.43
N GLU A 56 7.61 12.95 5.81
CA GLU A 56 7.39 13.36 7.19
C GLU A 56 6.83 12.18 8.03
N PRO A 57 7.54 11.73 9.09
CA PRO A 57 7.15 10.53 9.82
C PRO A 57 5.77 10.58 10.49
N ARG A 58 5.29 11.76 10.89
CA ARG A 58 3.94 11.88 11.46
C ARG A 58 2.87 11.73 10.39
N LEU A 59 3.05 12.29 9.20
CA LEU A 59 2.15 12.06 8.07
C LEU A 59 2.10 10.57 7.72
N ILE A 60 3.24 9.89 7.61
CA ILE A 60 3.28 8.44 7.33
C ILE A 60 2.46 7.67 8.35
N ARG A 61 2.67 7.94 9.64
CA ARG A 61 1.91 7.30 10.74
C ARG A 61 0.42 7.62 10.64
N SER A 62 0.06 8.86 10.35
CA SER A 62 -1.33 9.31 10.19
C SER A 62 -2.04 8.62 9.03
N VAL A 63 -1.34 8.43 7.89
CA VAL A 63 -1.86 7.70 6.74
C VAL A 63 -2.03 6.22 7.04
N LEU A 64 -1.06 5.59 7.72
CA LEU A 64 -1.20 4.19 8.14
C LEU A 64 -2.39 3.98 9.07
N GLU A 65 -2.60 4.87 10.03
CA GLU A 65 -3.77 4.79 10.91
C GLU A 65 -5.08 5.02 10.15
N LEU A 66 -5.12 5.98 9.22
CA LEU A 66 -6.27 6.18 8.33
C LEU A 66 -6.59 4.92 7.52
N LEU A 67 -5.58 4.28 6.92
CA LEU A 67 -5.74 3.03 6.15
C LEU A 67 -6.25 1.87 7.01
N LYS A 68 -5.99 1.90 8.31
CA LYS A 68 -6.42 0.90 9.29
C LYS A 68 -7.83 1.13 9.80
N VAL A 69 -8.15 2.36 10.18
CA VAL A 69 -9.45 2.71 10.76
C VAL A 69 -10.52 2.85 9.69
N GLU A 70 -10.22 3.58 8.60
CA GLU A 70 -11.14 3.87 7.51
C GLU A 70 -10.52 3.55 6.13
N PRO A 71 -10.31 2.25 5.83
CA PRO A 71 -9.61 1.82 4.61
C PRO A 71 -10.25 2.32 3.32
N ARG A 72 -11.58 2.52 3.31
CA ARG A 72 -12.30 3.03 2.14
C ARG A 72 -11.96 4.50 1.87
N GLN A 73 -11.79 5.29 2.92
CA GLN A 73 -11.49 6.73 2.82
C GLN A 73 -9.99 6.97 2.58
N GLY A 74 -9.11 6.12 3.12
CA GLY A 74 -7.68 6.22 2.84
C GLY A 74 -7.25 5.66 1.46
N ALA A 75 -8.07 4.83 0.81
CA ALA A 75 -7.72 4.21 -0.48
C ALA A 75 -7.46 5.22 -1.62
N PRO A 76 -8.24 6.30 -1.82
CA PRO A 76 -7.94 7.33 -2.82
C PRO A 76 -6.57 7.99 -2.62
N LEU A 77 -6.19 8.28 -1.37
CA LEU A 77 -4.87 8.84 -1.05
C LEU A 77 -3.76 7.87 -1.45
N LEU A 78 -3.84 6.63 -1.00
CA LEU A 78 -2.84 5.61 -1.35
C LEU A 78 -2.78 5.38 -2.87
N LYS A 79 -3.91 5.50 -3.57
CA LYS A 79 -3.96 5.38 -5.03
C LYS A 79 -3.21 6.50 -5.70
N TRP A 80 -3.48 7.73 -5.29
CA TRP A 80 -2.77 8.88 -5.82
C TRP A 80 -1.26 8.77 -5.54
N VAL A 81 -0.85 8.42 -4.32
CA VAL A 81 0.57 8.24 -3.98
C VAL A 81 1.23 7.16 -4.84
N ALA A 82 0.62 5.98 -4.96
CA ALA A 82 1.19 4.88 -5.72
C ALA A 82 1.28 5.17 -7.23
N GLU A 83 0.32 5.90 -7.79
CA GLU A 83 0.22 6.12 -9.24
C GLU A 83 0.83 7.44 -9.73
N GLN A 84 0.87 8.48 -8.89
CA GLN A 84 1.14 9.86 -9.33
C GLN A 84 2.31 10.54 -8.61
N ALA A 85 2.66 10.12 -7.39
CA ALA A 85 3.74 10.77 -6.66
C ALA A 85 5.12 10.32 -7.17
N ASP A 86 6.14 11.14 -6.94
CA ASP A 86 7.53 10.84 -7.30
C ASP A 86 8.27 10.11 -6.16
N TYR A 87 9.60 10.16 -6.16
CA TYR A 87 10.45 9.43 -5.20
C TYR A 87 10.22 9.80 -3.73
N ASP A 88 9.70 10.98 -3.44
CA ASP A 88 9.34 11.42 -2.08
C ASP A 88 8.27 10.52 -1.43
N ALA A 89 7.52 9.76 -2.25
CA ALA A 89 6.53 8.79 -1.77
C ALA A 89 7.14 7.48 -1.27
N VAL A 90 8.41 7.18 -1.59
CA VAL A 90 9.04 5.89 -1.29
C VAL A 90 8.94 5.53 0.21
N PRO A 91 9.23 6.43 1.17
CA PRO A 91 9.08 6.11 2.60
C PRO A 91 7.66 5.68 2.99
N LEU A 92 6.62 6.37 2.47
CA LEU A 92 5.24 6.00 2.74
C LEU A 92 4.88 4.66 2.08
N LEU A 93 5.30 4.44 0.83
CA LEU A 93 5.01 3.20 0.11
C LEU A 93 5.68 1.99 0.76
N VAL A 94 6.92 2.11 1.24
CA VAL A 94 7.59 1.08 2.04
C VAL A 94 6.78 0.78 3.30
N ALA A 95 6.42 1.81 4.06
CA ALA A 95 5.67 1.65 5.30
C ALA A 95 4.30 0.97 5.07
N VAL A 96 3.60 1.31 3.97
CA VAL A 96 2.32 0.66 3.63
C VAL A 96 2.52 -0.77 3.12
N ALA A 97 3.59 -1.06 2.40
CA ALA A 97 3.90 -2.44 1.98
C ALA A 97 4.14 -3.33 3.21
N GLU A 98 4.94 -2.87 4.17
CA GLU A 98 5.31 -3.64 5.36
C GLU A 98 4.17 -3.73 6.38
N ASP A 99 3.56 -2.59 6.74
CA ASP A 99 2.64 -2.47 7.87
C ASP A 99 1.18 -2.21 7.46
N GLY A 100 0.89 -2.14 6.17
CA GLY A 100 -0.46 -1.92 5.66
C GLY A 100 -1.46 -2.98 6.16
N PRO A 101 -2.66 -2.58 6.62
CA PRO A 101 -3.59 -3.51 7.26
C PRO A 101 -4.27 -4.46 6.28
N GLN A 102 -4.38 -4.10 5.00
CA GLN A 102 -5.03 -4.91 3.99
C GLN A 102 -4.09 -5.36 2.87
N PRO A 103 -4.20 -6.62 2.39
CA PRO A 103 -3.39 -7.10 1.27
C PRO A 103 -3.53 -6.26 -0.01
N ALA A 104 -4.70 -5.66 -0.25
CA ALA A 104 -4.90 -4.78 -1.40
C ALA A 104 -4.06 -3.49 -1.31
N GLN A 105 -3.96 -2.91 -0.12
CA GLN A 105 -3.16 -1.70 0.13
C GLN A 105 -1.66 -2.02 0.01
N LYS A 106 -1.21 -3.12 0.63
CA LYS A 106 0.18 -3.60 0.53
C LYS A 106 0.61 -3.83 -0.91
N ARG A 107 -0.24 -4.52 -1.70
CA ARG A 107 0.02 -4.75 -3.12
C ARG A 107 0.09 -3.43 -3.89
N GLN A 108 -0.85 -2.52 -3.67
CA GLN A 108 -0.86 -1.22 -4.35
C GLN A 108 0.37 -0.38 -4.02
N ALA A 109 0.83 -0.42 -2.76
CA ALA A 109 2.06 0.24 -2.35
C ALA A 109 3.29 -0.37 -3.04
N PHE A 110 3.34 -1.70 -3.13
CA PHE A 110 4.38 -2.40 -3.88
C PHE A 110 4.38 -2.05 -5.37
N GLU A 111 3.22 -1.98 -6.02
CA GLU A 111 3.10 -1.56 -7.42
C GLU A 111 3.61 -0.12 -7.62
N GLY A 112 3.42 0.75 -6.62
CA GLY A 112 4.03 2.08 -6.58
C GLY A 112 5.56 2.03 -6.48
N LEU A 113 6.11 1.16 -5.63
CA LEU A 113 7.57 0.96 -5.54
C LEU A 113 8.15 0.39 -6.83
N GLU A 114 7.45 -0.51 -7.52
CA GLU A 114 7.87 -1.01 -8.83
C GLU A 114 7.92 0.10 -9.87
N ARG A 115 6.90 0.97 -9.93
CA ARG A 115 6.87 2.12 -10.84
C ARG A 115 8.04 3.07 -10.59
N LEU A 116 8.41 3.24 -9.33
CA LEU A 116 9.51 4.10 -8.88
C LEU A 116 10.86 3.37 -8.86
N GLU A 117 10.95 2.15 -9.37
CA GLU A 117 12.18 1.34 -9.39
C GLU A 117 12.87 1.23 -8.01
N SER A 118 12.07 1.25 -6.93
CA SER A 118 12.52 1.36 -5.54
C SER A 118 12.12 0.14 -4.69
N THR A 119 12.01 -1.04 -5.31
CA THR A 119 11.69 -2.29 -4.61
C THR A 119 12.84 -2.85 -3.79
N ASP A 120 14.06 -2.37 -4.04
CA ASP A 120 15.28 -2.64 -3.26
C ASP A 120 15.19 -2.14 -1.81
N ARG A 121 14.23 -1.25 -1.53
CA ARG A 121 13.91 -0.75 -0.18
C ARG A 121 13.19 -1.78 0.68
N LEU A 122 12.77 -2.91 0.10
CA LEU A 122 12.18 -4.05 0.80
C LEU A 122 13.15 -5.21 0.80
N GLU A 123 13.07 -6.08 1.82
CA GLU A 123 13.66 -7.42 1.79
C GLU A 123 12.85 -8.30 0.82
N LEU A 124 13.06 -8.08 -0.47
CA LEU A 124 12.13 -8.42 -1.54
C LEU A 124 11.75 -9.92 -1.62
N PRO A 125 12.69 -10.89 -1.55
CA PRO A 125 12.31 -12.30 -1.49
C PRO A 125 11.44 -12.62 -0.27
N GLY A 126 11.85 -12.15 0.91
CA GLY A 126 11.12 -12.39 2.16
C GLY A 126 9.72 -11.78 2.15
N TYR A 127 9.61 -10.53 1.69
CA TYR A 127 8.35 -9.82 1.53
C TYR A 127 7.36 -10.58 0.64
N LEU A 128 7.78 -10.94 -0.59
CA LEU A 128 6.91 -11.60 -1.55
C LEU A 128 6.48 -13.00 -1.10
N VAL A 129 7.39 -13.78 -0.50
CA VAL A 129 7.06 -15.09 0.08
C VAL A 129 6.05 -14.96 1.22
N GLN A 130 6.24 -13.98 2.10
CA GLN A 130 5.35 -13.74 3.23
C GLN A 130 3.94 -13.35 2.74
N GLU A 131 3.84 -12.41 1.80
CA GLU A 131 2.55 -11.94 1.29
C GLU A 131 1.84 -12.97 0.40
N LEU A 132 2.58 -13.80 -0.33
CA LEU A 132 2.02 -14.97 -1.02
C LEU A 132 1.41 -15.97 -0.03
N SER A 133 2.12 -16.28 1.06
CA SER A 133 1.63 -17.17 2.12
C SER A 133 0.33 -16.66 2.76
N LYS A 134 0.24 -15.35 3.04
CA LYS A 134 -1.00 -14.70 3.53
C LYS A 134 -2.13 -14.71 2.49
N SER A 135 -1.80 -14.85 1.21
CA SER A 135 -2.75 -14.83 0.09
C SER A 135 -3.21 -16.21 -0.37
N ARG A 136 -2.86 -17.30 0.33
CA ARG A 136 -3.17 -18.69 -0.08
C ARG A 136 -4.66 -18.99 -0.29
N ASN A 137 -5.55 -18.30 0.43
CA ASN A 137 -7.01 -18.46 0.29
C ASN A 137 -7.64 -17.39 -0.62
N ARG A 138 -6.83 -16.55 -1.27
CA ARG A 138 -7.30 -15.54 -2.23
C ARG A 138 -7.39 -16.13 -3.64
N SER A 139 -7.98 -15.36 -4.56
CA SER A 139 -8.14 -15.79 -5.96
C SER A 139 -6.80 -16.11 -6.62
N CYS A 140 -6.82 -17.01 -7.61
CA CYS A 140 -5.59 -17.38 -8.30
C CYS A 140 -4.92 -16.17 -8.97
N LYS A 141 -5.68 -15.18 -9.45
CA LYS A 141 -5.13 -13.92 -9.98
C LYS A 141 -4.18 -13.23 -8.98
N ILE A 142 -4.54 -13.19 -7.70
CA ILE A 142 -3.72 -12.56 -6.66
C ILE A 142 -2.47 -13.40 -6.40
N ARG A 143 -2.59 -14.72 -6.30
CA ARG A 143 -1.44 -15.60 -6.02
C ARG A 143 -0.46 -15.60 -7.18
N ARG A 144 -0.97 -15.68 -8.41
CA ARG A 144 -0.19 -15.59 -9.65
C ARG A 144 0.64 -14.32 -9.73
N TRP A 145 0.09 -13.18 -9.31
CA TRP A 145 0.80 -11.90 -9.27
C TRP A 145 2.08 -11.96 -8.42
N TYR A 146 2.05 -12.65 -7.27
CA TYR A 146 3.24 -12.86 -6.43
C TYR A 146 4.20 -13.90 -7.04
N VAL A 147 3.67 -14.99 -7.57
CA VAL A 147 4.47 -16.05 -8.21
C VAL A 147 5.29 -15.51 -9.38
N GLU A 148 4.69 -14.70 -10.25
CA GLU A 148 5.39 -14.09 -11.40
C GLU A 148 6.56 -13.21 -10.95
N ARG A 149 6.40 -12.45 -9.85
CA ARG A 149 7.46 -11.62 -9.27
C ARG A 149 8.55 -12.44 -8.61
N LEU A 150 8.19 -13.47 -7.84
CA LEU A 150 9.15 -14.39 -7.22
C LEU A 150 10.00 -15.12 -8.27
N LEU A 151 9.41 -15.50 -9.41
CA LEU A 151 10.13 -16.12 -10.53
C LEU A 151 11.09 -15.16 -11.24
N ALA A 152 10.82 -13.84 -11.19
CA ALA A 152 11.67 -12.83 -11.77
C ALA A 152 12.90 -12.51 -10.90
N LEU A 153 12.93 -12.95 -9.64
CA LEU A 153 14.08 -12.78 -8.76
C LEU A 153 15.17 -13.81 -9.05
N ASP A 154 16.43 -13.39 -9.01
CA ASP A 154 17.57 -14.31 -8.96
C ASP A 154 17.82 -14.81 -7.53
N ASP A 155 16.81 -15.46 -6.96
CA ASP A 155 16.84 -16.00 -5.60
C ASP A 155 16.28 -17.43 -5.58
N GLU A 156 17.02 -18.36 -4.97
CA GLU A 156 16.64 -19.79 -4.96
C GLU A 156 15.43 -20.07 -4.04
N ALA A 157 15.36 -19.38 -2.91
CA ALA A 157 14.26 -19.54 -1.96
C ALA A 157 12.95 -19.00 -2.56
N ALA A 158 12.99 -17.86 -3.24
CA ALA A 158 11.88 -17.29 -3.98
C ALA A 158 11.39 -18.22 -5.10
N ARG A 159 12.31 -18.75 -5.91
CA ARG A 159 12.00 -19.74 -6.96
C ARG A 159 11.37 -21.02 -6.39
N THR A 160 11.81 -21.46 -5.22
CA THR A 160 11.25 -22.63 -4.54
C THR A 160 9.82 -22.36 -4.07
N ALA A 161 9.60 -21.23 -3.38
CA ALA A 161 8.27 -20.84 -2.93
C ALA A 161 7.28 -20.66 -4.10
N ALA A 162 7.73 -20.08 -5.21
CA ALA A 162 6.92 -19.96 -6.43
C ALA A 162 6.52 -21.33 -7.00
N ARG A 163 7.48 -22.26 -7.12
CA ARG A 163 7.22 -23.62 -7.62
C ARG A 163 6.26 -24.40 -6.72
N ASP A 164 6.40 -24.27 -5.41
CA ASP A 164 5.51 -24.93 -4.46
C ASP A 164 4.06 -24.44 -4.59
N GLU A 165 3.87 -23.12 -4.75
CA GLU A 165 2.54 -22.57 -4.98
C GLU A 165 1.96 -23.01 -6.33
N MET A 166 2.76 -23.06 -7.41
CA MET A 166 2.29 -23.53 -8.72
C MET A 166 1.85 -25.00 -8.72
N LYS A 167 2.49 -25.85 -7.91
CA LYS A 167 2.14 -27.27 -7.75
C LYS A 167 0.97 -27.50 -6.80
N ARG A 168 0.54 -26.46 -6.08
CA ARG A 168 -0.55 -26.57 -5.12
C ARG A 168 -1.83 -26.97 -5.84
N LYS A 169 -2.47 -28.05 -5.35
CA LYS A 169 -3.82 -28.40 -5.77
C LYS A 169 -4.79 -27.49 -5.03
N ASP A 170 -5.57 -26.66 -5.73
CA ASP A 170 -6.70 -25.92 -5.15
C ASP A 170 -7.83 -26.90 -4.77
N ASP A 171 -7.58 -27.73 -3.76
CA ASP A 171 -8.48 -28.79 -3.36
C ASP A 171 -9.16 -28.44 -2.05
N LEU A 172 -10.23 -27.64 -2.14
CA LEU A 172 -11.09 -27.32 -1.00
C LEU A 172 -12.34 -28.21 -0.93
N LEU A 173 -12.65 -29.01 -1.97
CA LEU A 173 -13.82 -29.88 -2.03
C LEU A 173 -13.67 -31.16 -2.88
N GLY A 174 -12.50 -31.53 -3.42
CA GLY A 174 -12.32 -32.76 -4.21
C GLY A 174 -12.96 -32.76 -5.60
N ILE A 175 -13.58 -31.65 -6.01
CA ILE A 175 -14.48 -31.60 -7.19
C ILE A 175 -13.92 -30.75 -8.34
N ILE A 176 -12.85 -29.97 -8.12
CA ILE A 176 -12.25 -29.13 -9.17
C ILE A 176 -10.90 -29.73 -9.57
N PRO A 177 -10.69 -30.07 -10.86
CA PRO A 177 -9.40 -30.57 -11.33
C PRO A 177 -8.33 -29.54 -11.03
N GLN A 178 -7.12 -30.03 -10.70
CA GLN A 178 -5.91 -29.25 -10.38
C GLN A 178 -6.00 -27.83 -10.95
N SER A 179 -5.98 -26.81 -10.08
CA SER A 179 -6.03 -25.41 -10.50
C SER A 179 -5.07 -25.16 -11.65
N SER A 180 -5.61 -25.15 -12.86
CA SER A 180 -4.89 -24.98 -14.12
C SER A 180 -4.28 -23.58 -14.25
N CYS A 181 -4.54 -22.71 -13.27
CA CYS A 181 -4.36 -21.28 -13.36
C CYS A 181 -2.89 -20.82 -13.37
N MET A 182 -1.93 -21.71 -13.05
CA MET A 182 -0.49 -21.44 -13.15
C MET A 182 0.29 -22.56 -13.87
N GLN A 183 -0.39 -23.47 -14.57
CA GLN A 183 0.25 -24.55 -15.34
C GLN A 183 1.08 -24.03 -16.52
N ASP A 184 0.73 -22.87 -17.06
CA ASP A 184 1.51 -22.18 -18.08
C ASP A 184 2.83 -21.61 -17.53
N LEU A 185 2.84 -21.13 -16.28
CA LEU A 185 4.06 -20.67 -15.61
C LEU A 185 4.98 -21.84 -15.27
N LEU A 186 4.42 -22.95 -14.77
CA LEU A 186 5.19 -24.14 -14.43
C LEU A 186 5.97 -24.68 -15.64
N ARG A 187 5.30 -24.79 -16.80
CA ARG A 187 5.92 -25.23 -18.06
C ARG A 187 7.02 -24.31 -18.61
N LYS A 188 7.01 -23.03 -18.23
CA LYS A 188 8.04 -22.05 -18.63
C LYS A 188 9.23 -22.04 -17.66
N SER A 189 9.07 -22.62 -16.47
CA SER A 189 10.07 -22.64 -15.41
C SER A 189 10.92 -23.92 -15.37
N GLU A 190 10.54 -24.92 -16.18
CA GLU A 190 11.28 -26.16 -16.45
C GLU A 190 12.23 -25.99 -17.64
#